data_AF-A0A150AA29-F1
#
_entry.id   AF-A0A150AA29-F1
#
_cell.length_a   1.000
_cell.length_b   1.000
_cell.length_c   1.000
_cell.angle_alpha   90.00
_cell.angle_beta   90.00
_cell.angle_gamma   90.00
#
_symmetry.space_group_name_H-M   'P 1'
#
loop_
_entity.id
_entity.type
_entity.pdbx_description
1 polymer ?
#
loop_
_entity_poly.entity_id
_entity_poly.type
_entity_poly.pdbx_seq_one_letter_code
_entity_poly.pdbx_strand_id
1 'polypeptide(L)'
;MKNIPTKAYQDTLSLIQTEIEVSRTKAVIKVNEVQMNHYMNIGAIIHRQQNENGWGKSIVEQLSRDLKNKFPNTEGYSSRNLWDMRKFFSRYSANEKLRQLVAEIPWGHNLLIMQKIKDDDEAEFYIKSSKEFGWSRNVLLNQIKANSYVRSLSENKQHNFNQTLPEHLSEQADETIKSSYSLDFLGLSGSIKEAELEAAMISKIKDVLLELGQGFAFIGNQYKLSLGEKDYYLDLLFYHRKLQCLVVVELKAGEFKPEYAGKLNFYLELLDNIEKEENENPSIGILLCASKNTLEVEYALRTVNKPIGISEYQLTKDLPKALREYLPDEEELIKKLK
;
A
#
# COMPACT_ATOMS: atom_id res chain seq x y z
N MET A 1 -40.00 -18.04 -29.27
CA MET A 1 -38.62 -17.61 -28.95
C MET A 1 -38.02 -18.65 -28.01
N LYS A 2 -36.87 -19.25 -28.34
CA LYS A 2 -36.22 -20.22 -27.44
C LYS A 2 -35.79 -19.48 -26.18
N ASN A 3 -36.20 -19.97 -25.00
CA ASN A 3 -35.77 -19.42 -23.71
C ASN A 3 -34.24 -19.41 -23.66
N ILE A 4 -33.64 -18.24 -23.56
CA ILE A 4 -32.21 -18.09 -23.34
C ILE A 4 -31.93 -18.70 -21.95
N PRO A 5 -31.09 -19.74 -21.82
CA PRO A 5 -30.75 -20.27 -20.52
C PRO A 5 -30.03 -19.18 -19.72
N THR A 6 -30.72 -18.65 -18.70
CA THR A 6 -30.36 -17.43 -17.97
C THR A 6 -28.94 -17.49 -17.39
N LYS A 7 -28.55 -18.66 -16.87
CA LYS A 7 -27.22 -18.89 -16.30
C LYS A 7 -26.11 -18.89 -17.35
N ALA A 8 -26.27 -19.66 -18.42
CA ALA A 8 -25.26 -19.71 -19.49
C ALA A 8 -25.05 -18.36 -20.18
N TYR A 9 -26.12 -17.55 -20.33
CA TYR A 9 -26.00 -16.18 -20.83
C TYR A 9 -25.28 -15.25 -19.84
N GLN A 10 -25.60 -15.33 -18.54
CA GLN A 10 -24.93 -14.53 -17.51
C GLN A 10 -23.44 -14.90 -17.41
N ASP A 11 -23.09 -16.18 -17.43
CA ASP A 11 -21.70 -16.65 -17.44
C ASP A 11 -20.95 -16.13 -18.68
N THR A 12 -21.58 -16.20 -19.86
CA THR A 12 -21.02 -15.66 -21.11
C THR A 12 -20.83 -14.15 -21.04
N LEU A 13 -21.80 -13.41 -20.49
CA LEU A 13 -21.70 -11.96 -20.31
C LEU A 13 -20.55 -11.60 -19.35
N SER A 14 -20.41 -12.29 -18.22
CA SER A 14 -19.31 -12.07 -17.27
C SER A 14 -17.94 -12.37 -17.87
N LEU A 15 -17.82 -13.42 -18.69
CA LEU A 15 -16.60 -13.72 -19.44
C LEU A 15 -16.25 -12.60 -20.43
N ILE A 16 -17.22 -12.11 -21.21
CA ILE A 16 -17.01 -11.00 -22.15
C ILE A 16 -16.62 -9.71 -21.39
N GLN A 17 -17.28 -9.41 -20.28
CA GLN A 17 -16.95 -8.26 -19.44
C GLN A 17 -15.53 -8.34 -18.89
N THR A 18 -15.12 -9.52 -18.43
CA THR A 18 -13.75 -9.75 -17.95
C THR A 18 -12.74 -9.59 -19.06
N GLU A 19 -13.00 -10.11 -20.27
CA GLU A 19 -12.11 -9.93 -21.41
C GLU A 19 -11.98 -8.45 -21.82
N ILE A 20 -13.09 -7.69 -21.80
CA ILE A 20 -13.08 -6.24 -22.06
C ILE A 20 -12.19 -5.52 -21.03
N GLU A 21 -12.34 -5.82 -19.74
CA GLU A 21 -11.55 -5.18 -18.68
C GLU A 21 -10.07 -5.56 -18.77
N VAL A 22 -9.75 -6.83 -18.99
CA VAL A 22 -8.37 -7.30 -19.21
C VAL A 22 -7.73 -6.59 -20.41
N SER A 23 -8.45 -6.50 -21.53
CA SER A 23 -7.98 -5.82 -22.73
C SER A 23 -7.76 -4.31 -22.49
N ARG A 24 -8.65 -3.64 -21.75
CA ARG A 24 -8.48 -2.23 -21.35
C ARG A 24 -7.27 -2.03 -20.46
N THR A 25 -7.07 -2.88 -19.45
CA THR A 25 -5.89 -2.80 -18.57
C THR A 25 -4.59 -2.97 -19.36
N LYS A 26 -4.53 -3.95 -20.26
CA LYS A 26 -3.36 -4.15 -21.16
C LYS A 26 -3.08 -2.91 -22.01
N ALA A 27 -4.13 -2.29 -22.57
CA ALA A 27 -3.99 -1.07 -23.37
C ALA A 27 -3.44 0.09 -22.52
N VAL A 28 -3.97 0.30 -21.31
CA VAL A 28 -3.49 1.36 -20.39
C VAL A 28 -2.02 1.17 -20.03
N ILE A 29 -1.61 -0.07 -19.70
CA ILE A 29 -0.21 -0.37 -19.39
C ILE A 29 0.70 -0.05 -20.58
N LYS A 30 0.30 -0.47 -21.80
CA LYS A 30 1.11 -0.20 -22.99
C LYS A 30 1.19 1.28 -23.33
N VAL A 31 0.08 2.01 -23.17
CA VAL A 31 0.05 3.48 -23.35
C VAL A 31 0.98 4.15 -22.34
N ASN A 32 1.00 3.70 -21.08
CA ASN A 32 1.91 4.24 -20.07
C ASN A 32 3.38 4.03 -20.46
N GLU A 33 3.75 2.82 -20.86
CA GLU A 33 5.11 2.49 -21.28
C GLU A 33 5.57 3.39 -22.46
N VAL A 34 4.71 3.55 -23.47
CA VAL A 34 4.97 4.44 -24.62
C VAL A 34 5.12 5.89 -24.16
N GLN A 35 4.26 6.36 -23.26
CA GLN A 35 4.33 7.71 -22.71
C GLN A 35 5.62 7.94 -21.92
N MET A 36 6.05 6.97 -21.10
CA MET A 36 7.25 7.10 -20.28
C MET A 36 8.51 7.13 -21.15
N ASN A 37 8.56 6.29 -22.19
CA ASN A 37 9.63 6.32 -23.19
C ASN A 37 9.64 7.65 -23.97
N HIS A 38 8.48 8.16 -24.36
CA HIS A 38 8.37 9.47 -25.01
C HIS A 38 8.91 10.60 -24.14
N TYR A 39 8.53 10.64 -22.86
CA TYR A 39 9.01 11.63 -21.91
C TYR A 39 10.51 11.51 -21.62
N MET A 40 11.03 10.27 -21.53
CA MET A 40 12.47 10.01 -21.43
C MET A 40 13.22 10.57 -22.65
N ASN A 41 12.70 10.36 -23.86
CA ASN A 41 13.30 10.86 -25.10
C ASN A 41 13.27 12.39 -25.21
N ILE A 42 12.15 13.03 -24.86
CA ILE A 42 12.09 14.50 -24.80
C ILE A 42 13.11 15.04 -23.79
N GLY A 43 13.18 14.40 -22.61
CA GLY A 43 14.17 14.75 -21.59
C GLY A 43 15.61 14.66 -22.11
N ALA A 44 15.93 13.61 -22.86
CA ALA A 44 17.23 13.40 -23.48
C ALA A 44 17.57 14.51 -24.50
N ILE A 45 16.60 14.89 -25.34
CA ILE A 45 16.76 15.97 -26.33
C ILE A 45 17.05 17.29 -25.61
N ILE A 46 16.24 17.66 -24.62
CA ILE A 46 16.43 18.92 -23.88
C ILE A 46 17.78 18.91 -23.16
N HIS A 47 18.14 17.79 -22.50
CA HIS A 47 19.41 17.65 -21.80
C HIS A 47 20.62 17.83 -22.72
N ARG A 48 20.60 17.19 -23.90
CA ARG A 48 21.66 17.33 -24.91
C ARG A 48 21.79 18.76 -25.38
N GLN A 49 20.68 19.39 -25.77
CA GLN A 49 20.69 20.76 -26.28
C GLN A 49 21.15 21.78 -25.24
N GLN A 50 20.87 21.56 -23.95
CA GLN A 50 21.39 22.37 -22.86
C GLN A 50 22.91 22.28 -22.74
N ASN A 51 23.47 21.08 -22.88
CA ASN A 51 24.91 20.87 -22.79
C ASN A 51 25.66 21.42 -24.00
N GLU A 52 25.10 21.30 -25.20
CA GLU A 52 25.74 21.74 -26.45
C GLU A 52 25.59 23.24 -26.70
N ASN A 53 24.43 23.81 -26.37
CA ASN A 53 24.05 25.18 -26.78
C ASN A 53 23.76 26.12 -25.60
N GLY A 54 23.92 25.67 -24.35
CA GLY A 54 23.74 26.49 -23.15
C GLY A 54 22.29 26.93 -22.88
N TRP A 55 21.30 26.13 -23.29
CA TRP A 55 19.88 26.51 -23.19
C TRP A 55 19.40 26.78 -21.76
N GLY A 56 19.00 28.03 -21.49
CA GLY A 56 18.43 28.45 -20.21
C GLY A 56 16.91 28.29 -20.12
N LYS A 57 16.34 28.86 -19.04
CA LYS A 57 14.90 28.84 -18.74
C LYS A 57 14.02 29.41 -19.87
N SER A 58 14.46 30.50 -20.50
CA SER A 58 13.72 31.18 -21.57
C SER A 58 13.49 30.31 -22.81
N ILE A 59 14.44 29.42 -23.13
CA ILE A 59 14.30 28.52 -24.29
C ILE A 59 13.29 27.41 -24.01
N VAL A 60 13.26 26.87 -22.78
CA VAL A 60 12.25 25.85 -22.41
C VAL A 60 10.83 26.44 -22.42
N GLU A 61 10.67 27.71 -22.05
CA GLU A 61 9.40 28.42 -22.15
C GLU A 61 8.97 28.68 -23.60
N GLN A 62 9.91 28.99 -24.49
CA GLN A 62 9.66 29.11 -25.92
C GLN A 62 9.25 27.76 -26.52
N LEU A 63 9.98 26.69 -26.20
CA LEU A 63 9.64 25.32 -26.63
C LEU A 63 8.24 24.90 -26.18
N SER A 64 7.87 25.20 -24.94
CA SER A 64 6.51 24.91 -24.45
C SER A 64 5.45 25.63 -25.29
N ARG A 65 5.66 26.90 -25.63
CA ARG A 65 4.74 27.68 -26.47
C ARG A 65 4.65 27.11 -27.88
N ASP A 66 5.79 26.82 -28.49
CA ASP A 66 5.85 26.30 -29.87
C ASP A 66 5.23 24.90 -29.98
N LEU A 67 5.47 24.03 -29.00
CA LEU A 67 4.86 22.69 -28.95
C LEU A 67 3.35 22.76 -28.76
N LYS A 68 2.85 23.62 -27.87
CA LYS A 68 1.41 23.80 -27.69
C LYS A 68 0.73 24.37 -28.93
N ASN A 69 1.38 25.30 -29.63
CA ASN A 69 0.85 25.85 -30.88
C ASN A 69 0.80 24.79 -31.99
N LYS A 70 1.84 23.95 -32.10
CA LYS A 70 1.91 22.88 -33.10
C LYS A 70 1.02 21.68 -32.77
N PHE A 71 0.78 21.40 -31.49
CA PHE A 71 0.00 20.28 -30.98
C PHE A 71 -1.08 20.76 -29.98
N PRO A 72 -2.11 21.49 -30.43
CA PRO A 72 -3.06 22.18 -29.56
C PRO A 72 -3.94 21.25 -28.72
N ASN A 73 -4.19 20.03 -29.20
CA ASN A 73 -5.01 19.03 -28.50
C ASN A 73 -4.17 18.04 -27.66
N THR A 74 -2.89 18.36 -27.41
CA THR A 74 -1.99 17.47 -26.66
C THR A 74 -1.58 18.11 -25.34
N GLU A 75 -1.92 17.44 -24.24
CA GLU A 75 -1.51 17.82 -22.90
C GLU A 75 -0.06 17.37 -22.59
N GLY A 76 0.53 17.88 -21.51
CA GLY A 76 1.85 17.45 -21.05
C GLY A 76 3.04 18.26 -21.57
N TYR A 77 2.85 19.27 -22.43
CA TYR A 77 3.95 20.14 -22.92
C TYR A 77 4.04 21.50 -22.22
N SER A 78 3.69 21.57 -20.94
CA SER A 78 3.95 22.78 -20.13
C SER A 78 5.45 22.94 -19.87
N SER A 79 5.94 24.18 -19.73
CA SER A 79 7.36 24.43 -19.41
C SER A 79 7.82 23.64 -18.19
N ARG A 80 6.96 23.54 -17.17
CA ARG A 80 7.21 22.72 -15.97
C ARG A 80 7.41 21.25 -16.31
N ASN A 81 6.51 20.67 -17.11
CA ASN A 81 6.60 19.25 -17.44
C ASN A 81 7.82 18.96 -18.34
N LEU A 82 8.19 19.86 -19.25
CA LEU A 82 9.43 19.73 -20.04
C LEU A 82 10.68 19.72 -19.14
N TRP A 83 10.70 20.57 -18.11
CA TRP A 83 11.75 20.53 -17.09
C TRP A 83 11.74 19.22 -16.31
N ASP A 84 10.56 18.71 -15.96
CA ASP A 84 10.43 17.44 -15.25
C ASP A 84 10.88 16.25 -16.13
N MET A 85 10.56 16.23 -17.43
CA MET A 85 11.08 15.25 -18.40
C MET A 85 12.61 15.28 -18.48
N ARG A 86 13.20 16.48 -18.52
CA ARG A 86 14.67 16.64 -18.49
C ARG A 86 15.27 16.08 -17.21
N LYS A 87 14.69 16.39 -16.04
CA LYS A 87 15.14 15.85 -14.76
C LYS A 87 14.99 14.33 -14.70
N PHE A 88 13.88 13.81 -15.23
CA PHE A 88 13.61 12.38 -15.31
C PHE A 88 14.68 11.65 -16.11
N PHE A 89 15.04 12.18 -17.29
CA PHE A 89 16.17 11.67 -18.06
C PHE A 89 17.48 11.75 -17.28
N SER A 90 17.82 12.90 -16.71
CA SER A 90 19.06 13.04 -15.93
C SER A 90 19.13 12.08 -14.74
N ARG A 91 18.00 11.79 -14.07
CA ARG A 91 17.93 10.95 -12.87
C ARG A 91 18.09 9.46 -13.17
N TYR A 92 17.48 8.98 -14.25
CA TYR A 92 17.36 7.54 -14.53
C TYR A 92 18.18 7.06 -15.72
N SER A 93 18.76 7.96 -16.54
CA SER A 93 19.54 7.57 -17.72
C SER A 93 20.81 6.80 -17.36
N ALA A 94 21.45 7.02 -16.21
CA ALA A 94 22.66 6.28 -15.86
C ALA A 94 22.40 4.89 -15.25
N ASN A 95 21.21 4.67 -14.68
CA ASN A 95 20.85 3.43 -13.98
C ASN A 95 19.90 2.60 -14.87
N GLU A 96 20.42 1.58 -15.54
CA GLU A 96 19.66 0.73 -16.47
C GLU A 96 18.46 0.03 -15.80
N LYS A 97 18.64 -0.42 -14.57
CA LYS A 97 17.60 -1.09 -13.78
C LYS A 97 16.44 -0.16 -13.48
N LEU A 98 16.73 1.02 -12.91
CA LEU A 98 15.70 2.01 -12.63
C LEU A 98 15.04 2.51 -13.92
N ARG A 99 15.79 2.67 -15.01
CA ARG A 99 15.26 3.09 -16.32
C ARG A 99 14.15 2.16 -16.82
N GLN A 100 14.30 0.85 -16.64
CA GLN A 100 13.27 -0.12 -17.01
C GLN A 100 12.06 -0.02 -16.07
N LEU A 101 12.30 0.04 -14.76
CA LEU A 101 11.23 0.06 -13.75
C LEU A 101 10.34 1.31 -13.83
N VAL A 102 10.91 2.49 -14.08
CA VAL A 102 10.13 3.74 -14.18
C VAL A 102 9.15 3.74 -15.35
N ALA A 103 9.36 2.92 -16.39
CA ALA A 103 8.43 2.78 -17.50
C ALA A 103 7.13 2.03 -17.11
N GLU A 104 7.16 1.30 -15.99
CA GLU A 104 6.08 0.42 -15.54
C GLU A 104 5.08 1.10 -14.60
N ILE A 105 5.34 2.35 -14.19
CA ILE A 105 4.46 3.11 -13.29
C ILE A 105 4.02 4.45 -13.93
N PRO A 106 2.88 5.03 -13.48
CA PRO A 106 2.38 6.28 -14.06
C PRO A 106 3.33 7.48 -13.87
N TRP A 107 3.27 8.44 -14.80
CA TRP A 107 4.08 9.67 -14.75
C TRP A 107 4.02 10.39 -13.38
N GLY A 108 2.82 10.51 -12.81
CA GLY A 108 2.62 11.19 -11.54
C GLY A 108 3.34 10.52 -10.36
N HIS A 109 3.54 9.20 -10.42
CA HIS A 109 4.30 8.43 -9.44
C HIS A 109 5.79 8.64 -9.64
N ASN A 110 6.27 8.54 -10.89
CA ASN A 110 7.66 8.85 -11.24
C ASN A 110 8.08 10.25 -10.76
N LEU A 111 7.24 11.26 -11.01
CA LEU A 111 7.48 12.62 -10.51
C LEU A 111 7.56 12.66 -8.98
N LEU A 112 6.68 11.95 -8.29
CA LEU A 112 6.64 11.95 -6.83
C LEU A 112 7.90 11.33 -6.24
N ILE A 113 8.33 10.18 -6.76
CA ILE A 113 9.54 9.46 -6.33
C ILE A 113 10.77 10.33 -6.62
N MET A 114 10.93 10.80 -7.87
CA MET A 114 12.06 11.64 -8.26
C MET A 114 12.17 12.93 -7.41
N GLN A 115 11.06 13.51 -6.97
CA GLN A 115 11.05 14.73 -6.16
C GLN A 115 11.37 14.50 -4.69
N LYS A 116 11.02 13.34 -4.14
CA LYS A 116 11.12 13.06 -2.69
C LYS A 116 12.28 12.16 -2.32
N ILE A 117 12.67 11.27 -3.22
CA ILE A 117 13.61 10.19 -2.96
C ILE A 117 14.86 10.42 -3.81
N LYS A 118 16.01 10.48 -3.13
CA LYS A 118 17.31 10.67 -3.79
C LYS A 118 18.04 9.34 -3.99
N ASP A 119 17.96 8.46 -3.00
CA ASP A 119 18.59 7.15 -3.00
C ASP A 119 17.99 6.23 -4.08
N ASP A 120 18.84 5.44 -4.74
CA ASP A 120 18.45 4.56 -5.85
C ASP A 120 17.72 3.31 -5.36
N ASP A 121 18.16 2.74 -4.24
CA ASP A 121 17.57 1.53 -3.67
C ASP A 121 16.21 1.83 -3.07
N GLU A 122 16.07 2.97 -2.36
CA GLU A 122 14.78 3.46 -1.88
C GLU A 122 13.81 3.74 -3.06
N ALA A 123 14.29 4.37 -4.13
CA ALA A 123 13.46 4.64 -5.30
C ALA A 123 13.01 3.33 -5.96
N GLU A 124 13.91 2.35 -6.09
CA GLU A 124 13.58 1.03 -6.60
C GLU A 124 12.47 0.35 -5.79
N PHE A 125 12.60 0.36 -4.45
CA PHE A 125 11.61 -0.20 -3.55
C PHE A 125 10.22 0.40 -3.79
N TYR A 126 10.11 1.73 -3.86
CA TYR A 126 8.83 2.40 -4.07
C TYR A 126 8.24 2.18 -5.47
N ILE A 127 9.08 2.06 -6.51
CA ILE A 127 8.62 1.77 -7.88
C ILE A 127 8.05 0.35 -7.94
N LYS A 128 8.81 -0.64 -7.45
CA LYS A 128 8.38 -2.04 -7.40
C LYS A 128 7.10 -2.20 -6.59
N SER A 129 7.06 -1.63 -5.39
CA SER A 129 5.88 -1.68 -4.52
C SER A 129 4.66 -0.99 -5.16
N SER A 130 4.85 0.13 -5.87
CA SER A 130 3.75 0.81 -6.56
C SER A 130 3.17 -0.05 -7.69
N LYS A 131 4.03 -0.76 -8.43
CA LYS A 131 3.62 -1.69 -9.48
C LYS A 131 2.90 -2.91 -8.91
N GLU A 132 3.49 -3.53 -7.89
CA GLU A 132 3.01 -4.76 -7.28
C GLU A 132 1.68 -4.55 -6.57
N PHE A 133 1.59 -3.52 -5.73
CA PHE A 133 0.40 -3.25 -4.90
C PHE A 133 -0.61 -2.32 -5.57
N GLY A 134 -0.35 -1.86 -6.80
CA GLY A 134 -1.23 -0.97 -7.54
C GLY A 134 -1.49 0.35 -6.82
N TRP A 135 -0.49 0.88 -6.11
CA TRP A 135 -0.66 2.07 -5.29
C TRP A 135 -1.13 3.25 -6.14
N SER A 136 -2.14 3.98 -5.65
CA SER A 136 -2.43 5.31 -6.20
C SER A 136 -1.31 6.28 -5.83
N ARG A 137 -1.22 7.42 -6.51
CA ARG A 137 -0.21 8.45 -6.20
C ARG A 137 -0.29 8.94 -4.74
N ASN A 138 -1.49 9.01 -4.17
CA ASN A 138 -1.68 9.41 -2.77
C ASN A 138 -1.21 8.33 -1.79
N VAL A 139 -1.45 7.06 -2.14
CA VAL A 139 -0.96 5.92 -1.34
C VAL A 139 0.56 5.90 -1.34
N LEU A 140 1.18 6.01 -2.51
CA LEU A 140 2.64 6.12 -2.63
C LEU A 140 3.18 7.28 -1.79
N LEU A 141 2.52 8.45 -1.80
CA LEU A 141 2.91 9.57 -0.94
C LEU A 141 2.83 9.20 0.55
N ASN A 142 1.77 8.52 0.97
CA ASN A 142 1.62 8.09 2.36
C ASN A 142 2.70 7.07 2.74
N GLN A 143 3.00 6.11 1.85
CA GLN A 143 4.06 5.11 2.04
C GLN A 143 5.46 5.74 2.15
N ILE A 144 5.72 6.78 1.36
CA ILE A 144 6.94 7.59 1.45
C ILE A 144 6.99 8.34 2.79
N LYS A 145 5.91 9.02 3.17
CA LYS A 145 5.84 9.74 4.46
C LYS A 145 6.05 8.81 5.64
N ALA A 146 5.55 7.58 5.52
CA ALA A 146 5.71 6.55 6.49
C ALA A 146 7.13 5.96 6.53
N ASN A 147 8.05 6.26 5.62
CA ASN A 147 9.36 5.60 5.54
C ASN A 147 9.26 4.06 5.41
N SER A 148 8.31 3.57 4.60
CA SER A 148 8.10 2.13 4.41
C SER A 148 9.35 1.38 3.91
N TYR A 149 10.23 2.03 3.14
CA TYR A 149 11.52 1.47 2.75
C TYR A 149 12.41 1.13 3.95
N VAL A 150 12.66 2.09 4.85
CA VAL A 150 13.51 1.86 6.04
C VAL A 150 12.94 0.75 6.93
N ARG A 151 11.61 0.67 7.04
CA ARG A 151 10.95 -0.42 7.76
C ARG A 151 11.14 -1.78 7.08
N SER A 152 11.06 -1.85 5.75
CA SER A 152 11.32 -3.07 5.00
C SER A 152 12.75 -3.59 5.16
N LEU A 153 13.70 -2.73 5.55
CA LEU A 153 15.07 -3.15 5.87
C LEU A 153 15.21 -3.68 7.31
N SER A 154 14.21 -3.46 8.17
CA SER A 154 14.25 -3.73 9.61
C SER A 154 13.49 -5.03 9.97
N GLU A 155 13.42 -6.00 9.06
CA GLU A 155 12.58 -7.20 9.13
C GLU A 155 12.98 -8.17 10.25
N ASN A 156 12.57 -7.87 11.49
CA ASN A 156 12.32 -8.87 12.51
C ASN A 156 10.82 -9.13 12.59
N LYS A 157 10.26 -9.77 11.56
CA LYS A 157 8.88 -10.27 11.58
C LYS A 157 8.77 -11.33 12.67
N GLN A 158 7.70 -11.29 13.45
CA GLN A 158 7.48 -12.23 14.55
C GLN A 158 6.18 -12.98 14.34
N HIS A 159 6.31 -14.26 14.00
CA HIS A 159 5.19 -15.17 13.73
C HIS A 159 5.62 -16.61 13.99
N ASN A 160 4.65 -17.52 14.01
CA ASN A 160 4.88 -18.97 14.16
C ASN A 160 4.61 -19.78 12.87
N PHE A 161 4.47 -19.13 11.71
CA PHE A 161 4.04 -19.76 10.44
C PHE A 161 4.78 -21.03 10.03
N ASN A 162 6.11 -21.08 10.19
CA ASN A 162 6.89 -22.28 9.83
C ASN A 162 6.51 -23.53 10.64
N GLN A 163 5.84 -23.35 11.79
CA GLN A 163 5.39 -24.42 12.66
C GLN A 163 3.88 -24.69 12.52
N THR A 164 3.12 -23.75 11.98
CA THR A 164 1.64 -23.76 11.99
C THR A 164 1.00 -23.77 10.61
N LEU A 165 1.79 -23.55 9.54
CA LEU A 165 1.34 -23.60 8.15
C LEU A 165 2.22 -24.57 7.33
N PRO A 166 1.66 -25.18 6.26
CA PRO A 166 2.45 -25.86 5.23
C PRO A 166 3.52 -24.94 4.63
N GLU A 167 4.65 -25.51 4.22
CA GLU A 167 5.84 -24.76 3.74
C GLU A 167 5.50 -23.66 2.71
N HIS A 168 4.79 -24.01 1.64
CA HIS A 168 4.38 -23.06 0.61
C HIS A 168 3.47 -21.93 1.11
N LEU A 169 2.61 -22.19 2.10
CA LEU A 169 1.75 -21.15 2.70
C LEU A 169 2.52 -20.32 3.72
N SER A 170 3.49 -20.93 4.41
CA SER A 170 4.33 -20.25 5.38
C SER A 170 5.16 -19.15 4.71
N GLU A 171 5.82 -19.48 3.59
CA GLU A 171 6.58 -18.50 2.79
C GLU A 171 5.68 -17.35 2.32
N GLN A 172 4.51 -17.67 1.77
CA GLN A 172 3.56 -16.66 1.31
C GLN A 172 3.00 -15.79 2.45
N ALA A 173 2.74 -16.37 3.61
CA ALA A 173 2.24 -15.66 4.79
C ALA A 173 3.31 -14.73 5.37
N ASP A 174 4.57 -15.18 5.42
CA ASP A 174 5.70 -14.36 5.84
C ASP A 174 5.89 -13.16 4.89
N GLU A 175 5.83 -13.37 3.57
CA GLU A 175 5.87 -12.28 2.59
C GLU A 175 4.72 -11.28 2.74
N THR A 176 3.52 -11.77 3.10
CA THR A 176 2.31 -10.95 3.22
C THR A 176 2.33 -10.08 4.48
N ILE A 177 2.87 -10.58 5.60
CA ILE A 177 2.86 -9.84 6.86
C ILE A 177 4.03 -8.86 6.93
N LYS A 178 3.73 -7.65 7.41
CA LYS A 178 4.74 -6.63 7.71
C LYS A 178 5.16 -6.71 9.17
N SER A 179 6.43 -6.41 9.46
CA SER A 179 6.91 -6.28 10.84
C SER A 179 6.24 -5.11 11.57
N SER A 180 5.91 -4.05 10.83
CA SER A 180 5.19 -2.90 11.33
C SER A 180 4.32 -2.22 10.25
N TYR A 181 3.16 -1.69 10.67
CA TYR A 181 2.22 -0.95 9.83
C TYR A 181 2.21 0.54 10.19
N SER A 182 2.15 1.42 9.19
CA SER A 182 1.97 2.86 9.42
C SER A 182 0.52 3.26 9.30
N LEU A 183 -0.04 3.76 10.40
CA LEU A 183 -1.44 4.15 10.49
C LEU A 183 -1.61 5.68 10.63
N ASP A 184 -0.58 6.46 10.27
CA ASP A 184 -0.56 7.93 10.36
C ASP A 184 -1.74 8.58 9.64
N PHE A 185 -2.17 7.95 8.54
CA PHE A 185 -3.29 8.42 7.75
C PHE A 185 -4.60 8.40 8.54
N LEU A 186 -4.70 7.67 9.65
CA LEU A 186 -5.87 7.69 10.53
C LEU A 186 -6.07 9.05 11.21
N GLY A 187 -5.01 9.84 11.40
CA GLY A 187 -5.09 11.15 12.04
C GLY A 187 -5.37 11.05 13.55
N LEU A 188 -4.96 9.94 14.17
CA LEU A 188 -5.10 9.70 15.60
C LEU A 188 -3.88 10.24 16.35
N SER A 189 -4.11 10.82 17.53
CA SER A 189 -3.06 11.39 18.37
C SER A 189 -3.38 11.24 19.84
N GLY A 190 -2.37 11.01 20.68
CA GLY A 190 -2.53 10.95 22.14
C GLY A 190 -2.78 9.55 22.66
N SER A 191 -3.43 9.44 23.83
CA SER A 191 -3.87 8.16 24.39
C SER A 191 -5.13 7.73 23.65
N ILE A 192 -5.05 6.62 22.92
CA ILE A 192 -6.10 6.13 22.04
C ILE A 192 -6.70 4.88 22.66
N LYS A 193 -8.02 4.72 22.55
CA LYS A 193 -8.69 3.46 22.93
C LYS A 193 -8.81 2.54 21.72
N GLU A 194 -8.86 1.23 21.95
CA GLU A 194 -9.04 0.24 20.87
C GLU A 194 -10.25 0.55 19.99
N ALA A 195 -11.38 0.93 20.61
CA ALA A 195 -12.60 1.30 19.88
C ALA A 195 -12.41 2.53 18.96
N GLU A 196 -11.57 3.50 19.36
CA GLU A 196 -11.26 4.67 18.53
C GLU A 196 -10.33 4.31 17.37
N LEU A 197 -9.35 3.43 17.62
CA LEU A 197 -8.45 2.91 16.60
C LEU A 197 -9.21 2.11 15.53
N GLU A 198 -10.12 1.22 15.96
CA GLU A 198 -10.97 0.45 15.05
C GLU A 198 -11.88 1.36 14.22
N ALA A 199 -12.60 2.28 14.86
CA ALA A 199 -13.49 3.20 14.16
C ALA A 199 -12.74 4.03 13.11
N ALA A 200 -11.53 4.48 13.43
CA ALA A 200 -10.69 5.19 12.48
C ALA A 200 -10.28 4.29 11.30
N MET A 201 -9.88 3.05 11.55
CA MET A 201 -9.55 2.08 10.49
C MET A 201 -10.72 1.85 9.54
N ILE A 202 -11.93 1.68 10.07
CA ILE A 202 -13.13 1.51 9.25
C ILE A 202 -13.46 2.76 8.45
N SER A 203 -13.38 3.95 9.05
CA SER A 203 -13.62 5.21 8.33
C SER A 203 -12.65 5.42 7.15
N LYS A 204 -11.47 4.79 7.18
CA LYS A 204 -10.43 4.85 6.15
C LYS A 204 -10.07 3.48 5.61
N ILE A 205 -11.05 2.57 5.51
CA ILE A 205 -10.81 1.17 5.14
C ILE A 205 -10.06 1.00 3.80
N LYS A 206 -10.28 1.92 2.86
CA LYS A 206 -9.54 1.97 1.60
C LYS A 206 -8.03 2.14 1.83
N ASP A 207 -7.65 3.08 2.68
CA ASP A 207 -6.25 3.35 2.99
C ASP A 207 -5.64 2.22 3.85
N VAL A 208 -6.44 1.62 4.74
CA VAL A 208 -6.05 0.42 5.51
C VAL A 208 -5.74 -0.76 4.60
N LEU A 209 -6.61 -1.07 3.64
CA LEU A 209 -6.37 -2.15 2.66
C LEU A 209 -5.08 -1.91 1.87
N LEU A 210 -4.79 -0.65 1.56
CA LEU A 210 -3.56 -0.27 0.85
C LEU A 210 -2.32 -0.37 1.73
N GLU A 211 -2.46 -0.18 3.05
CA GLU A 211 -1.39 -0.39 4.03
C GLU A 211 -1.17 -1.87 4.33
N LEU A 212 -2.21 -2.69 4.41
CA LEU A 212 -2.09 -4.14 4.60
C LEU A 212 -1.42 -4.80 3.38
N GLY A 213 -1.77 -4.36 2.17
CA GLY A 213 -1.14 -4.81 0.92
C GLY A 213 -2.13 -5.47 -0.04
N GLN A 214 -1.61 -5.95 -1.18
CA GLN A 214 -2.44 -6.58 -2.20
C GLN A 214 -2.91 -7.96 -1.74
N GLY A 215 -4.20 -8.24 -1.94
CA GLY A 215 -4.79 -9.56 -1.69
C GLY A 215 -5.82 -9.54 -0.58
N PHE A 216 -5.76 -8.56 0.32
CA PHE A 216 -6.77 -8.36 1.35
C PHE A 216 -8.10 -7.89 0.75
N ALA A 217 -9.19 -8.50 1.22
CA ALA A 217 -10.56 -8.10 0.97
C ALA A 217 -11.27 -7.98 2.32
N PHE A 218 -11.90 -6.84 2.58
CA PHE A 218 -12.60 -6.60 3.83
C PHE A 218 -13.91 -7.40 3.88
N ILE A 219 -14.12 -8.15 4.97
CA ILE A 219 -15.37 -8.91 5.21
C ILE A 219 -16.27 -8.15 6.20
N GLY A 220 -15.71 -7.70 7.32
CA GLY A 220 -16.48 -7.00 8.35
C GLY A 220 -15.65 -6.55 9.54
N ASN A 221 -16.29 -5.81 10.43
CA ASN A 221 -15.73 -5.34 11.69
C ASN A 221 -16.70 -5.63 12.84
N GLN A 222 -16.18 -5.74 14.06
CA GLN A 222 -16.95 -6.31 15.18
C GLN A 222 -17.67 -7.59 14.75
N TYR A 223 -16.95 -8.44 14.02
CA TYR A 223 -17.52 -9.62 13.39
C TYR A 223 -17.91 -10.62 14.47
N LYS A 224 -19.18 -10.98 14.49
CA LYS A 224 -19.77 -11.80 15.54
C LYS A 224 -19.56 -13.29 15.26
N LEU A 225 -18.93 -13.99 16.20
CA LEU A 225 -18.88 -15.45 16.26
C LEU A 225 -19.69 -15.95 17.44
N SER A 226 -20.59 -16.92 17.22
CA SER A 226 -21.42 -17.49 18.28
C SER A 226 -20.98 -18.92 18.59
N LEU A 227 -20.67 -19.21 19.86
CA LEU A 227 -20.40 -20.55 20.37
C LEU A 227 -21.41 -20.88 21.47
N GLY A 228 -22.44 -21.65 21.10
CA GLY A 228 -23.57 -21.92 21.98
C GLY A 228 -24.33 -20.64 22.30
N GLU A 229 -24.41 -20.28 23.58
CA GLU A 229 -25.10 -19.06 24.05
C GLU A 229 -24.16 -17.85 24.20
N LYS A 230 -22.86 -18.02 23.92
CA LYS A 230 -21.86 -16.96 24.06
C LYS A 230 -21.49 -16.37 22.71
N ASP A 231 -21.44 -15.05 22.68
CA ASP A 231 -21.03 -14.28 21.52
C ASP A 231 -19.63 -13.70 21.73
N TYR A 232 -18.80 -13.82 20.70
CA TYR A 232 -17.45 -13.30 20.61
C TYR A 232 -17.37 -12.34 19.43
N TYR A 233 -16.51 -11.33 19.55
CA TYR A 233 -16.39 -10.28 18.54
C TYR A 233 -14.93 -10.15 18.12
N LEU A 234 -14.70 -10.25 16.81
CA LEU A 234 -13.43 -9.97 16.16
C LEU A 234 -13.40 -8.50 15.77
N ASP A 235 -12.30 -7.80 16.04
CA ASP A 235 -12.20 -6.37 15.71
C ASP A 235 -12.37 -6.16 14.20
N LEU A 236 -11.56 -6.83 13.39
CA LEU A 236 -11.62 -6.79 11.92
C LEU A 236 -11.44 -8.18 11.33
N LEU A 237 -12.23 -8.49 10.30
CA LEU A 237 -12.14 -9.72 9.53
C LEU A 237 -11.93 -9.41 8.04
N PHE A 238 -10.93 -10.05 7.46
CA PHE A 238 -10.58 -9.97 6.05
C PHE A 238 -10.52 -11.37 5.42
N TYR A 239 -10.52 -11.42 4.10
CA TYR A 239 -10.10 -12.57 3.30
C TYR A 239 -8.81 -12.22 2.58
N HIS A 240 -7.87 -13.16 2.48
CA HIS A 240 -6.68 -12.99 1.66
C HIS A 240 -6.73 -13.84 0.39
N ARG A 241 -6.85 -13.19 -0.77
CA ARG A 241 -7.12 -13.86 -2.05
C ARG A 241 -6.02 -14.81 -2.54
N LYS A 242 -4.75 -14.49 -2.28
CA LYS A 242 -3.62 -15.35 -2.70
C LYS A 242 -3.44 -16.54 -1.75
N LEU A 243 -3.61 -16.31 -0.45
CA LEU A 243 -3.52 -17.35 0.58
C LEU A 243 -4.79 -18.19 0.67
N GLN A 244 -5.90 -17.70 0.12
CA GLN A 244 -7.22 -18.32 0.14
C GLN A 244 -7.69 -18.67 1.56
N CYS A 245 -7.52 -17.75 2.51
CA CYS A 245 -7.89 -17.94 3.91
C CYS A 245 -8.52 -16.67 4.50
N LEU A 246 -9.23 -16.85 5.61
CA LEU A 246 -9.68 -15.75 6.46
C LEU A 246 -8.49 -15.18 7.25
N VAL A 247 -8.50 -13.86 7.45
CA VAL A 247 -7.48 -13.14 8.21
C VAL A 247 -8.15 -12.27 9.27
N VAL A 248 -7.91 -12.60 10.53
CA VAL A 248 -8.38 -11.81 11.68
C VAL A 248 -7.32 -10.77 12.01
N VAL A 249 -7.72 -9.50 12.12
CA VAL A 249 -6.84 -8.43 12.59
C VAL A 249 -7.36 -7.93 13.95
N GLU A 250 -6.66 -8.27 15.02
CA GLU A 250 -6.98 -7.86 16.40
C GLU A 250 -6.16 -6.63 16.77
N LEU A 251 -6.80 -5.62 17.37
CA LEU A 251 -6.20 -4.33 17.67
C LEU A 251 -5.95 -4.16 19.17
N LYS A 252 -4.79 -3.61 19.51
CA LYS A 252 -4.41 -3.29 20.89
C LYS A 252 -3.74 -1.93 20.96
N ALA A 253 -4.32 -1.02 21.73
CA ALA A 253 -3.83 0.35 21.79
C ALA A 253 -2.50 0.49 22.57
N GLY A 254 -2.17 -0.53 23.38
CA GLY A 254 -0.97 -0.57 24.20
C GLY A 254 0.05 -1.60 23.74
N GLU A 255 1.01 -1.86 24.63
CA GLU A 255 2.03 -2.89 24.46
C GLU A 255 1.41 -4.28 24.36
N PHE A 256 2.04 -5.16 23.58
CA PHE A 256 1.73 -6.58 23.52
C PHE A 256 1.66 -7.22 24.92
N LYS A 257 0.74 -8.17 25.08
CA LYS A 257 0.68 -9.07 26.24
C LYS A 257 0.42 -10.50 25.77
N PRO A 258 0.99 -11.53 26.43
CA PRO A 258 0.78 -12.94 26.05
C PRO A 258 -0.69 -13.37 25.98
N GLU A 259 -1.56 -12.80 26.83
CA GLU A 259 -3.00 -13.07 26.83
C GLU A 259 -3.68 -12.73 25.50
N TYR A 260 -3.15 -11.76 24.74
CA TYR A 260 -3.68 -11.38 23.44
C TYR A 260 -3.46 -12.47 22.40
N ALA A 261 -2.30 -13.15 22.43
CA ALA A 261 -2.03 -14.28 21.56
C ALA A 261 -2.95 -15.46 21.88
N GLY A 262 -3.23 -15.71 23.17
CA GLY A 262 -4.19 -16.73 23.61
C GLY A 262 -5.62 -16.44 23.13
N LYS A 263 -6.07 -15.20 23.25
CA LYS A 263 -7.39 -14.75 22.75
C LYS A 263 -7.50 -14.95 21.23
N LEU A 264 -6.49 -14.52 20.49
CA LEU A 264 -6.46 -14.63 19.03
C LEU A 264 -6.37 -16.11 18.58
N ASN A 265 -5.62 -16.96 19.29
CA ASN A 265 -5.58 -18.41 19.02
C ASN A 265 -6.97 -19.04 19.14
N PHE A 266 -7.72 -18.68 20.18
CA PHE A 266 -9.09 -19.13 20.36
C PHE A 266 -10.03 -18.63 19.24
N TYR A 267 -9.88 -17.37 18.83
CA TYR A 267 -10.66 -16.80 17.73
C TYR A 267 -10.43 -17.53 16.40
N LEU A 268 -9.19 -17.87 16.07
CA LEU A 268 -8.87 -18.63 14.87
C LEU A 268 -9.45 -20.04 14.92
N GLU A 269 -9.42 -20.69 16.09
CA GLU A 269 -10.07 -22.00 16.27
C GLU A 269 -11.58 -21.92 16.04
N LEU A 270 -12.26 -20.90 16.57
CA LEU A 270 -13.70 -20.73 16.30
C LEU A 270 -13.98 -20.44 14.83
N LEU A 271 -13.21 -19.53 14.24
CA LEU A 271 -13.40 -19.10 12.86
C LEU A 271 -13.21 -20.27 11.88
N ASP A 272 -12.17 -21.08 12.08
CA ASP A 272 -11.90 -22.27 11.27
C ASP A 272 -12.99 -23.34 11.34
N ASN A 273 -13.73 -23.42 12.44
CA ASN A 273 -14.76 -24.43 12.66
C ASN A 273 -16.18 -23.95 12.30
N ILE A 274 -16.42 -22.63 12.30
CA ILE A 274 -17.77 -22.05 12.15
C ILE A 274 -17.95 -21.39 10.79
N GLU A 275 -16.96 -20.61 10.34
CA GLU A 275 -17.10 -19.74 9.15
C GLU A 275 -16.26 -20.23 7.96
N LYS A 276 -15.12 -20.86 8.21
CA LYS A 276 -14.20 -21.28 7.16
C LYS A 276 -14.82 -22.34 6.26
N GLU A 277 -14.75 -22.11 4.95
CA GLU A 277 -15.24 -23.05 3.94
C GLU A 277 -14.26 -24.22 3.71
N GLU A 278 -14.75 -25.35 3.17
CA GLU A 278 -13.94 -26.56 2.95
C GLU A 278 -12.73 -26.33 2.03
N ASN A 279 -12.85 -25.39 1.09
CA ASN A 279 -11.80 -25.06 0.12
C ASN A 279 -10.83 -23.96 0.61
N GLU A 280 -10.99 -23.47 1.84
CA GLU A 280 -10.16 -22.42 2.41
C GLU A 280 -9.03 -22.98 3.29
N ASN A 281 -7.87 -22.34 3.17
CA ASN A 281 -6.71 -22.62 3.99
C ASN A 281 -6.92 -22.16 5.44
N PRO A 282 -6.14 -22.68 6.41
CA PRO A 282 -6.26 -22.28 7.81
C PRO A 282 -6.23 -20.76 8.00
N SER A 283 -7.10 -20.24 8.87
CA SER A 283 -7.18 -18.81 9.13
C SER A 283 -5.90 -18.28 9.77
N ILE A 284 -5.58 -17.03 9.48
CA ILE A 284 -4.37 -16.35 10.01
C ILE A 284 -4.80 -15.21 10.94
N GLY A 285 -4.15 -15.12 12.09
CA GLY A 285 -4.31 -14.00 13.02
C GLY A 285 -3.18 -12.99 12.88
N ILE A 286 -3.53 -11.71 12.79
CA ILE A 286 -2.59 -10.60 12.85
C ILE A 286 -2.95 -9.77 14.08
N LEU A 287 -2.04 -9.70 15.05
CA LEU A 287 -2.18 -8.83 16.21
C LEU A 287 -1.43 -7.52 15.96
N LEU A 288 -2.14 -6.39 15.97
CA LEU A 288 -1.58 -5.05 15.85
C LEU A 288 -1.53 -4.37 17.21
N CYS A 289 -0.34 -4.08 17.69
CA CYS A 289 -0.10 -3.44 18.98
C CYS A 289 0.75 -2.17 18.85
N ALA A 290 0.71 -1.27 19.84
CA ALA A 290 1.50 -0.03 19.79
C ALA A 290 3.01 -0.28 19.95
N SER A 291 3.36 -1.33 20.71
CA SER A 291 4.74 -1.78 20.91
C SER A 291 4.76 -3.25 21.31
N LYS A 292 5.90 -3.93 21.12
CA LYS A 292 6.10 -5.32 21.57
C LYS A 292 7.52 -5.58 22.04
N ASN A 293 7.68 -6.48 23.00
CA ASN A 293 8.98 -7.03 23.36
C ASN A 293 9.26 -8.32 22.59
N THR A 294 10.40 -8.39 21.90
CA THR A 294 10.75 -9.52 21.02
C THR A 294 10.74 -10.86 21.78
N LEU A 295 11.37 -10.91 22.96
CA LEU A 295 11.50 -12.13 23.75
C LEU A 295 10.14 -12.59 24.29
N GLU A 296 9.33 -11.65 24.79
CA GLU A 296 7.99 -11.97 25.29
C GLU A 296 7.09 -12.53 24.20
N VAL A 297 7.13 -11.94 23.00
CA VAL A 297 6.39 -12.42 21.83
C VAL A 297 6.82 -13.84 21.45
N GLU A 298 8.12 -14.11 21.39
CA GLU A 298 8.62 -15.45 21.07
C GLU A 298 8.16 -16.51 22.07
N TYR A 299 8.19 -16.19 23.37
CA TYR A 299 7.72 -17.12 24.40
C TYR A 299 6.20 -17.34 24.33
N ALA A 300 5.42 -16.30 24.05
CA ALA A 300 3.97 -16.41 23.91
C ALA A 300 3.58 -17.26 22.69
N LEU A 301 4.27 -17.11 21.56
CA LEU A 301 3.96 -17.85 20.33
C LEU A 301 4.30 -19.34 20.39
N ARG A 302 5.21 -19.79 21.28
CA ARG A 302 5.57 -21.22 21.44
C ARG A 302 4.42 -22.10 21.91
N THR A 303 3.43 -21.53 22.60
CA THR A 303 2.27 -22.28 23.13
C THR A 303 1.04 -22.17 22.22
N VAL A 304 1.15 -21.41 21.12
CA VAL A 304 0.09 -21.16 20.15
C VAL A 304 0.26 -22.13 18.97
N ASN A 305 -0.78 -22.88 18.66
CA ASN A 305 -0.80 -23.84 17.55
C ASN A 305 -1.49 -23.30 16.29
N LYS A 306 -2.18 -22.16 16.36
CA LYS A 306 -2.73 -21.47 15.19
C LYS A 306 -1.75 -20.48 14.55
N PRO A 307 -1.89 -20.17 13.26
CA PRO A 307 -1.05 -19.19 12.57
C PRO A 307 -1.27 -17.78 13.11
N ILE A 308 -0.31 -17.23 13.84
CA ILE A 308 -0.37 -15.87 14.39
C ILE A 308 0.89 -15.09 14.03
N GLY A 309 0.69 -13.89 13.48
CA GLY A 309 1.71 -12.85 13.31
C GLY A 309 1.45 -11.66 14.24
N ILE A 310 2.51 -11.13 14.84
CA ILE A 310 2.43 -9.98 15.74
C ILE A 310 3.22 -8.82 15.13
N SER A 311 2.53 -7.69 14.93
CA SER A 311 3.10 -6.51 14.28
C SER A 311 2.87 -5.27 15.14
N GLU A 312 3.83 -4.34 15.11
CA GLU A 312 3.65 -3.03 15.72
C GLU A 312 2.96 -2.09 14.73
N TYR A 313 2.11 -1.18 15.20
CA TYR A 313 1.68 -0.05 14.38
C TYR A 313 2.30 1.25 14.88
N GLN A 314 2.58 2.15 13.95
CA GLN A 314 3.07 3.49 14.27
C GLN A 314 2.02 4.53 13.91
N LEU A 315 1.82 5.47 14.84
CA LEU A 315 1.05 6.69 14.68
C LEU A 315 2.00 7.87 14.90
N THR A 316 2.52 8.44 13.81
CA THR A 316 3.51 9.50 13.86
C THR A 316 2.86 10.78 14.39
N LYS A 317 3.37 11.29 15.52
CA LYS A 317 3.03 12.64 16.03
C LYS A 317 3.77 13.76 15.30
N ASP A 318 4.83 13.43 14.56
CA ASP A 318 5.73 14.44 14.03
C ASP A 318 5.35 14.85 12.61
N LEU A 319 4.86 16.08 12.52
CA LEU A 319 5.08 16.91 11.36
C LEU A 319 6.59 16.88 11.02
N PRO A 320 7.00 16.60 9.77
CA PRO A 320 8.41 16.64 9.38
C PRO A 320 9.07 17.92 9.90
N LYS A 321 10.28 17.86 10.48
CA LYS A 321 10.97 19.04 11.05
C LYS A 321 10.98 20.26 10.11
N ALA A 322 11.04 20.01 8.80
CA ALA A 322 10.97 21.03 7.74
C ALA A 322 9.64 21.81 7.66
N LEU A 323 8.58 21.34 8.32
CA LEU A 323 7.24 21.94 8.34
C LEU A 323 6.90 22.56 9.71
N ARG A 324 7.66 22.28 10.78
CA ARG A 324 7.48 22.95 12.09
C ARG A 324 7.71 24.46 12.02
N GLU A 325 8.59 24.92 11.13
CA GLU A 325 8.85 26.36 10.94
C GLU A 325 7.73 27.11 10.19
N TYR A 326 6.82 26.39 9.53
CA TYR A 326 5.77 26.98 8.68
C TYR A 326 4.35 26.80 9.23
N LEU A 327 4.18 26.09 10.34
CA LEU A 327 2.89 25.96 11.00
C LEU A 327 2.87 26.81 12.28
N PRO A 328 1.77 27.55 12.53
CA PRO A 328 1.57 28.24 13.80
C PRO A 328 1.54 27.25 14.95
N ASP A 329 1.96 27.70 16.14
CA ASP A 329 2.05 26.87 17.34
C ASP A 329 0.65 26.33 17.73
N GLU A 330 0.60 25.19 18.43
CA GLU A 330 -0.67 24.49 18.72
C GLU A 330 -1.68 25.40 19.45
N GLU A 331 -1.20 26.31 20.30
CA GLU A 331 -2.00 27.34 20.97
C GLU A 331 -2.58 28.42 20.03
N GLU A 332 -1.88 28.76 18.94
CA GLU A 332 -2.36 29.72 17.93
C GLU A 332 -3.47 29.12 17.04
N LEU A 333 -3.39 27.83 16.75
CA LEU A 333 -4.43 27.11 16.00
C LEU A 333 -5.74 27.03 16.79
N ILE A 334 -5.65 26.75 18.10
CA ILE A 334 -6.82 26.69 18.99
C ILE A 334 -7.49 28.06 19.13
N LYS A 335 -6.71 29.16 19.10
CA LYS A 335 -7.25 30.53 19.13
C LYS A 335 -7.99 30.95 17.86
N LYS A 336 -7.69 30.36 16.70
CA LYS A 336 -8.34 30.66 15.42
C LYS A 336 -9.62 29.85 15.16
N LEU A 337 -9.91 28.86 16.01
CA LEU A 337 -11.10 28.01 15.95
C LEU A 337 -12.20 28.39 16.96
N LYS A 338 -11.98 29.47 17.74
CA LYS A 338 -13.01 30.18 18.48
C LYS A 338 -13.35 31.48 17.75
#